data_AF-A0A0C9RTD8-F1
#
_entry.id   AF-A0A0C9RTD8-F1
#
_cell.length_a   1.000
_cell.length_b   1.000
_cell.length_c   1.000
_cell.angle_alpha   90.00
_cell.angle_beta   90.00
_cell.angle_gamma   90.00
#
_symmetry.space_group_name_H-M   'P 1'
#
loop_
_entity.id
_entity.type
_entity.pdbx_description
1 polymer ?
#
loop_
_entity_poly.entity_id
_entity_poly.type
_entity_poly.pdbx_seq_one_letter_code
_entity_poly.pdbx_strand_id
1 'polypeptide(L)'
;MAPSFEGRTFVNGGMLRKFNGQNVSIFLRIEEEAGTNLVGMSTDKQKIRVKLHDSTGGRSGSWVEIIGKPMGSDVIDAKESILFAEDDPELDEDAYNMMVEFLNNCKELYRSG
;
A
#
# COMPACT_ATOMS: atom_id res chain seq x y z
N MET A 1 27.25 2.90 7.96
CA MET A 1 26.58 1.64 7.58
C MET A 1 25.29 2.03 6.87
N ALA A 2 25.06 1.56 5.65
CA ALA A 2 23.75 1.72 5.03
C ALA A 2 22.73 0.92 5.88
N PRO A 3 21.51 1.43 6.11
CA PRO A 3 20.49 0.65 6.79
C PRO A 3 20.26 -0.67 6.03
N SER A 4 20.04 -1.76 6.75
CA SER A 4 19.63 -3.02 6.13
C SER A 4 18.29 -2.80 5.43
N PHE A 5 18.18 -3.22 4.17
CA PHE A 5 16.91 -3.23 3.47
C PHE A 5 15.91 -4.09 4.25
N GLU A 6 14.77 -3.51 4.63
CA GLU A 6 13.68 -4.25 5.23
C GLU A 6 12.74 -4.71 4.11
N GLY A 7 12.74 -6.03 3.85
CA GLY A 7 11.82 -6.62 2.90
C GLY A 7 10.36 -6.27 3.21
N ARG A 8 9.58 -6.03 2.15
CA ARG A 8 8.15 -5.73 2.25
C ARG A 8 7.34 -6.65 1.34
N THR A 9 6.12 -6.96 1.77
CA THR A 9 5.19 -7.75 0.99
C THR A 9 4.21 -6.83 0.27
N PHE A 10 4.07 -6.99 -1.05
CA PHE A 10 3.01 -6.31 -1.80
C PHE A 10 1.66 -6.95 -1.50
N VAL A 11 0.66 -6.12 -1.20
CA VAL A 11 -0.67 -6.55 -0.76
C VAL A 11 -1.75 -5.63 -1.34
N ASN A 12 -2.98 -6.13 -1.41
CA ASN A 12 -4.20 -5.31 -1.52
C ASN A 12 -4.93 -5.25 -0.17
N GLY A 13 -6.06 -4.55 -0.10
CA GLY A 13 -6.77 -4.28 1.14
C GLY A 13 -7.26 -5.54 1.86
N GLY A 14 -7.79 -6.51 1.12
CA GLY A 14 -8.30 -7.79 1.65
C GLY A 14 -7.21 -8.65 2.30
N MET A 15 -5.94 -8.41 1.96
CA MET A 15 -4.79 -9.13 2.54
C MET A 15 -4.28 -8.52 3.84
N LEU A 16 -4.65 -7.29 4.21
CA LEU A 16 -4.04 -6.57 5.35
C LEU A 16 -4.09 -7.34 6.67
N ARG A 17 -5.23 -7.96 6.98
CA ARG A 17 -5.39 -8.76 8.21
C ARG A 17 -4.40 -9.92 8.30
N LYS A 18 -4.07 -10.54 7.15
CA LYS A 18 -3.12 -11.66 7.08
C LYS A 18 -1.69 -11.21 7.38
N PHE A 19 -1.35 -9.96 7.07
CA PHE A 19 -0.02 -9.38 7.23
C PHE A 19 0.07 -8.37 8.37
N ASN A 20 -0.84 -8.45 9.35
CA ASN A 20 -0.86 -7.55 10.49
C ASN A 20 0.50 -7.49 11.22
N GLY A 21 1.00 -6.27 11.46
CA GLY A 21 2.31 -6.03 12.09
C GLY A 21 3.55 -6.27 11.21
N GLN A 22 3.39 -6.78 9.98
CA GLN A 22 4.48 -6.99 9.03
C GLN A 22 4.66 -5.76 8.12
N ASN A 23 5.85 -5.59 7.55
CA ASN A 23 6.11 -4.54 6.58
C ASN A 23 5.42 -4.89 5.24
N VAL A 24 4.51 -4.02 4.80
CA VAL A 24 3.79 -4.18 3.54
C VAL A 24 3.98 -2.97 2.63
N SER A 25 3.73 -3.18 1.35
CA SER A 25 3.48 -2.13 0.36
C SER A 25 2.07 -2.33 -0.21
N ILE A 26 1.27 -1.27 -0.21
CA ILE A 26 -0.08 -1.26 -0.76
C ILE A 26 -0.27 -0.02 -1.62
N PHE A 27 -0.99 -0.18 -2.73
CA PHE A 27 -1.36 0.94 -3.59
C PHE A 27 -2.77 1.39 -3.23
N LEU A 28 -2.94 2.69 -3.03
CA LEU A 28 -4.22 3.31 -2.68
C LEU A 28 -4.52 4.49 -3.60
N ARG A 29 -5.77 4.59 -4.02
CA ARG A 29 -6.31 5.80 -4.67
C ARG A 29 -6.82 6.72 -3.57
N ILE A 30 -6.25 7.93 -3.46
CA ILE A 30 -6.62 8.88 -2.41
C ILE A 30 -8.09 9.26 -2.57
N GLU A 31 -8.88 9.13 -1.50
CA GLU A 31 -10.23 9.70 -1.45
C GLU A 31 -10.20 11.03 -0.68
N GLU A 32 -9.57 11.02 0.49
CA GLU A 32 -9.50 12.15 1.41
C GLU A 32 -8.15 12.14 2.16
N GLU A 33 -7.57 13.31 2.36
CA GLU A 33 -6.40 13.51 3.20
C GLU A 33 -6.61 14.72 4.12
N ALA A 34 -6.44 14.51 5.42
CA ALA A 34 -6.59 15.51 6.47
C ALA A 34 -5.37 15.47 7.40
N GLY A 35 -4.33 16.24 7.04
CA GLY A 35 -3.07 16.27 7.76
C GLY A 35 -2.38 14.90 7.71
N THR A 36 -2.23 14.26 8.87
CA THR A 36 -1.59 12.94 8.99
C THR A 36 -2.55 11.76 8.86
N ASN A 37 -3.82 12.01 8.50
CA ASN A 37 -4.80 10.95 8.25
C ASN A 37 -5.18 10.93 6.78
N LEU A 38 -5.01 9.78 6.14
CA LEU A 38 -5.43 9.55 4.76
C LEU A 38 -6.47 8.43 4.73
N VAL A 39 -7.46 8.61 3.87
CA VAL A 39 -8.43 7.58 3.50
C VAL A 39 -8.25 7.33 2.00
N GLY A 40 -7.99 6.08 1.65
CA GLY A 40 -7.80 5.66 0.27
C GLY A 40 -8.54 4.37 -0.05
N MET A 41 -8.77 4.15 -1.33
CA MET A 41 -9.35 2.94 -1.87
C MET A 41 -8.25 2.03 -2.39
N SER A 42 -8.19 0.78 -1.94
CA SER A 42 -7.28 -0.22 -2.50
C SER A 42 -7.78 -0.76 -3.84
N THR A 43 -6.90 -1.43 -4.58
CA THR A 43 -7.19 -2.02 -5.90
C THR A 43 -8.28 -3.10 -5.87
N ASP A 44 -8.57 -3.68 -4.71
CA ASP A 44 -9.66 -4.63 -4.48
C ASP A 44 -10.91 -3.98 -3.87
N LYS A 45 -11.02 -2.64 -4.01
CA LYS A 45 -12.15 -1.82 -3.59
C LYS A 45 -12.41 -1.84 -2.07
N GLN A 46 -11.38 -2.13 -1.27
CA GLN A 46 -11.42 -1.97 0.17
C GLN A 46 -11.00 -0.55 0.58
N LYS A 47 -11.80 0.09 1.44
CA LYS A 47 -11.45 1.38 2.02
C LYS A 47 -10.43 1.20 3.15
N ILE A 48 -9.28 1.85 3.02
CA ILE A 48 -8.16 1.78 3.94
C ILE A 48 -7.91 3.15 4.57
N ARG A 49 -7.71 3.17 5.88
CA ARG A 49 -7.27 4.34 6.64
C ARG A 49 -5.76 4.24 6.87
N VAL A 50 -5.07 5.33 6.69
CA VAL A 50 -3.62 5.40 6.82
C VAL A 50 -3.27 6.51 7.80
N LYS A 51 -2.44 6.16 8.78
CA LYS A 51 -1.76 7.14 9.64
C LYS A 51 -0.43 7.45 8.99
N LEU A 52 -0.26 8.68 8.53
CA LEU A 52 0.95 9.16 7.89
C LEU A 52 1.86 9.85 8.91
N HIS A 53 3.15 9.87 8.61
CA HIS A 53 4.08 10.75 9.34
C HIS A 53 4.00 12.20 8.85
N ASP A 54 3.71 12.41 7.56
CA ASP A 54 3.54 13.71 6.92
C ASP A 54 2.52 13.60 5.76
N SER A 55 1.99 14.73 5.28
CA SER A 55 1.06 14.76 4.14
C SER A 55 1.69 14.14 2.89
N THR A 56 0.89 13.48 2.05
CA THR A 56 1.40 12.87 0.80
C THR A 56 1.60 13.91 -0.31
N GLY A 57 0.97 15.07 -0.17
CA GLY A 57 0.93 16.12 -1.21
C GLY A 57 0.04 15.77 -2.41
N GLY A 58 -0.60 14.59 -2.41
CA GLY A 58 -1.54 14.16 -3.43
C GLY A 58 -2.92 14.80 -3.27
N ARG A 59 -3.74 14.70 -4.32
CA ARG A 59 -5.15 15.11 -4.32
C ARG A 59 -6.06 13.89 -4.42
N SER A 60 -7.35 14.10 -4.16
CA SER A 60 -8.36 13.06 -4.38
C SER A 60 -8.28 12.54 -5.82
N GLY A 61 -8.24 11.22 -5.96
CA GLY A 61 -8.08 10.51 -7.23
C GLY A 61 -6.64 10.14 -7.59
N SER A 62 -5.62 10.74 -6.97
CA SER A 62 -4.21 10.38 -7.19
C SER A 62 -3.89 8.99 -6.61
N TRP A 63 -2.91 8.30 -7.20
CA TRP A 63 -2.39 7.03 -6.69
C TRP A 63 -1.18 7.26 -5.77
N VAL A 64 -1.13 6.53 -4.66
CA VAL A 64 -0.02 6.55 -3.71
C VAL A 64 0.36 5.12 -3.31
N GLU A 65 1.66 4.81 -3.28
CA GLU A 65 2.18 3.62 -2.61
C GLU A 65 2.39 3.95 -1.14
N ILE A 66 1.78 3.18 -0.25
CA ILE A 66 1.97 3.28 1.19
C ILE A 66 2.83 2.11 1.64
N ILE A 67 3.95 2.41 2.29
CA ILE A 67 4.84 1.44 2.91
C ILE A 67 4.70 1.57 4.43
N GLY A 68 4.29 0.50 5.08
CA GLY A 68 3.98 0.57 6.51
C GLY A 68 3.61 -0.78 7.11
N LYS A 69 3.01 -0.72 8.30
CA LYS A 69 2.54 -1.90 9.04
C LYS A 69 1.02 -1.87 9.16
N PRO A 70 0.31 -2.91 8.72
CA PRO A 70 -1.12 -3.01 8.98
C PRO A 70 -1.38 -3.12 10.48
N MET A 71 -2.44 -2.46 10.92
CA MET A 71 -2.94 -2.38 12.30
C MET A 71 -4.39 -2.89 12.35
N GLY A 72 -4.65 -4.04 11.74
CA GLY A 72 -5.98 -4.63 11.58
C GLY A 72 -6.31 -4.98 10.14
N SER A 73 -7.59 -4.87 9.77
CA SER A 73 -8.09 -5.15 8.42
C SER A 73 -8.16 -3.92 7.51
N ASP A 74 -8.17 -2.73 8.08
CA ASP A 74 -8.50 -1.49 7.36
C ASP A 74 -7.64 -0.28 7.78
N VAL A 75 -6.60 -0.50 8.59
CA VAL A 75 -5.72 0.57 9.09
C VAL A 75 -4.26 0.21 8.82
N ILE A 76 -3.47 1.19 8.38
CA ILE A 76 -2.01 1.08 8.23
C ILE A 76 -1.32 2.23 8.96
N ASP A 77 -0.28 1.90 9.72
CA ASP A 77 0.68 2.85 10.26
C ASP A 77 1.82 3.01 9.25
N ALA A 78 1.81 4.11 8.51
CA ALA A 78 2.72 4.32 7.38
C ALA A 78 4.07 4.82 7.85
N LYS A 79 5.13 4.15 7.39
CA LYS A 79 6.52 4.58 7.55
C LYS A 79 6.94 5.52 6.42
N GLU A 80 6.42 5.28 5.22
CA GLU A 80 6.75 6.02 4.01
C GLU A 80 5.54 6.02 3.06
N SER A 81 5.43 7.08 2.26
CA SER A 81 4.42 7.24 1.22
C SER A 81 5.06 7.79 -0.05
N ILE A 82 4.73 7.21 -1.20
CA ILE A 82 5.28 7.58 -2.50
C ILE A 82 4.11 7.95 -3.42
N LEU A 83 3.99 9.23 -3.75
CA LEU A 83 2.98 9.73 -4.67
C LEU A 83 3.40 9.44 -6.12
N PHE A 84 2.52 8.82 -6.90
CA PHE A 84 2.74 8.61 -8.33
C PHE A 84 2.47 9.89 -9.13
N ALA A 85 3.22 10.09 -10.22
CA ALA A 85 3.05 11.26 -11.07
C ALA A 85 1.67 11.22 -11.75
N GLU A 86 1.03 12.39 -11.87
CA GLU A 86 -0.32 12.46 -12.45
C GLU A 86 -0.36 12.21 -13.97
N ASP A 87 0.79 12.32 -14.62
CA ASP A 87 0.95 12.11 -16.06
C ASP A 87 1.22 10.62 -16.42
N ASP A 88 1.33 9.75 -15.41
CA ASP A 88 1.52 8.31 -15.62
C ASP A 88 0.22 7.62 -16.09
N PRO A 89 0.32 6.52 -16.86
CA PRO A 89 -0.85 5.73 -17.22
C PRO A 89 -1.61 5.27 -15.97
N GLU A 90 -2.94 5.21 -16.05
CA GLU A 90 -3.77 4.76 -14.94
C GLU A 90 -3.35 3.34 -14.51
N LEU A 91 -3.27 3.12 -13.19
CA LEU A 91 -2.93 1.83 -12.63
C LEU A 91 -3.96 0.78 -13.05
N ASP A 92 -3.50 -0.29 -13.70
CA ASP A 92 -4.33 -1.47 -13.95
C ASP A 92 -4.52 -2.24 -12.64
N GLU A 93 -5.65 -1.98 -11.99
CA GLU A 93 -5.99 -2.56 -10.68
C GLU A 93 -6.10 -4.09 -10.73
N ASP A 94 -6.62 -4.65 -11.82
CA ASP A 94 -6.78 -6.09 -12.00
C ASP A 94 -5.42 -6.78 -12.17
N ALA A 95 -4.54 -6.19 -12.99
CA ALA A 95 -3.17 -6.66 -13.13
C ALA A 95 -2.41 -6.62 -11.80
N TYR A 96 -2.56 -5.53 -11.03
CA TYR A 96 -1.95 -5.43 -9.70
C TYR A 96 -2.50 -6.49 -8.74
N ASN A 97 -3.81 -6.70 -8.71
CA ASN A 97 -4.45 -7.72 -7.86
C ASN A 97 -3.95 -9.14 -8.21
N MET A 98 -3.87 -9.48 -9.51
CA MET A 98 -3.30 -10.76 -9.96
C MET A 98 -1.84 -10.91 -9.53
N MET A 99 -1.04 -9.84 -9.65
CA MET A 99 0.35 -9.83 -9.22
C MET A 99 0.48 -10.11 -7.72
N VAL A 100 -0.25 -9.38 -6.86
CA VAL A 100 -0.12 -9.57 -5.41
C VAL A 100 -0.61 -10.95 -4.98
N GLU A 101 -1.63 -11.51 -5.62
CA GLU A 101 -2.05 -12.90 -5.37
C GLU A 101 -0.96 -13.91 -5.74
N PHE A 102 -0.36 -13.77 -6.92
CA PHE A 102 0.73 -14.62 -7.37
C PHE A 102 1.93 -14.57 -6.43
N LEU A 103 2.41 -13.37 -6.09
CA LEU A 103 3.56 -13.17 -5.19
C LEU A 103 3.31 -13.72 -3.78
N ASN A 104 2.04 -13.80 -3.36
CA ASN A 104 1.68 -14.28 -2.03
C ASN A 104 1.37 -15.78 -1.95
N ASN A 105 1.07 -16.42 -3.08
CA ASN A 105 0.76 -17.85 -3.15
C ASN A 105 1.93 -18.68 -3.72
N CYS A 106 2.77 -18.12 -4.59
CA CYS A 106 3.86 -18.83 -5.28
C CYS A 106 5.24 -18.54 -4.65
N LYS A 107 5.38 -18.74 -3.33
CA LYS A 107 6.60 -18.41 -2.56
C LYS A 107 7.86 -19.18 -2.99
N GLU A 108 7.72 -20.27 -3.74
CA GLU A 108 8.85 -21.00 -4.31
C GLU A 108 9.53 -20.25 -5.45
N LEU A 109 8.78 -19.46 -6.21
CA LEU A 109 9.26 -18.68 -7.36
C LEU A 109 9.65 -17.25 -6.96
N TYR A 110 8.99 -16.70 -5.93
CA TYR A 110 9.30 -15.37 -5.40
C TYR A 110 9.36 -15.40 -3.88
N ARG A 111 10.58 -15.34 -3.33
CA ARG A 111 10.81 -15.20 -1.90
C ARG A 111 10.95 -13.71 -1.58
N SER A 112 10.04 -13.18 -0.79
CA SER A 112 10.21 -11.87 -0.15
C SER A 112 11.30 -11.99 0.91
N GLY A 113 12.44 -11.32 0.70
CA GLY A 113 13.61 -11.35 1.58
C GLY A 113 14.58 -10.24 1.21
#